data_AF-A0A2D4MTB2-F1
#
_entry.id   AF-A0A2D4MTB2-F1
#
_cell.length_a   1.000
_cell.length_b   1.000
_cell.length_c   1.000
_cell.angle_alpha   90.00
_cell.angle_beta   90.00
_cell.angle_gamma   90.00
#
_symmetry.space_group_name_H-M   'P 1'
#
loop_
_entity.id
_entity.type
_entity.pdbx_description
1 polymer ?
#
loop_
_entity_poly.entity_id
_entity_poly.type
_entity_poly.pdbx_seq_one_letter_code
_entity_poly.pdbx_strand_id
1 'polypeptide(L)'
;ETRKTGDMMKVYEHIQELLTVFRGHREKAEEHFKGIFSEVQELADTLDIDLRIPRRSNLQRNSNAGVPTEEEYFRQSLYIPYLNSIISWLESRFAPESKAV
;
A
#
# COMPACT_ATOMS: atom_id res chain seq x y z
N GLU A 1 -12.95 30.12 -19.26
CA GLU A 1 -13.38 28.73 -18.99
C GLU A 1 -12.44 27.64 -19.50
N THR A 2 -12.21 27.51 -20.80
CA THR A 2 -11.75 26.26 -21.48
C THR A 2 -10.42 25.67 -21.02
N ARG A 3 -9.45 26.49 -20.57
CA ARG A 3 -8.16 25.98 -20.06
C ARG A 3 -8.31 25.20 -18.74
N LYS A 4 -9.15 25.67 -17.83
CA LYS A 4 -9.37 25.04 -16.51
C LYS A 4 -10.04 23.67 -16.65
N THR A 5 -10.96 23.52 -17.61
CA THR A 5 -11.62 22.25 -17.90
C THR A 5 -10.64 21.22 -18.48
N GLY A 6 -9.72 21.65 -19.35
CA GLY A 6 -8.67 20.79 -19.89
C GLY A 6 -7.67 20.32 -18.84
N ASP A 7 -7.28 21.18 -17.91
CA ASP A 7 -6.37 20.81 -16.82
C ASP A 7 -7.01 19.82 -15.84
N MET A 8 -8.31 19.97 -15.53
CA MET A 8 -9.04 18.98 -14.71
C MET A 8 -9.16 17.61 -15.38
N MET A 9 -9.33 17.55 -16.70
CA MET A 9 -9.38 16.28 -17.44
C MET A 9 -8.05 15.52 -17.32
N LYS A 10 -6.93 16.22 -17.51
CA LYS A 10 -5.59 15.63 -17.35
C LYS A 10 -5.34 15.11 -15.93
N VAL A 11 -5.78 15.87 -14.91
CA VAL A 11 -5.69 15.42 -13.52
C VAL A 11 -6.45 14.10 -13.33
N TYR A 12 -7.67 13.99 -13.88
CA TYR A 12 -8.45 12.77 -13.80
C TYR A 12 -7.75 11.59 -14.49
N GLU A 13 -7.20 11.80 -15.68
CA GLU A 13 -6.43 10.78 -16.42
C GLU A 13 -5.25 10.27 -15.58
N HIS A 14 -4.43 11.17 -15.03
CA HIS A 14 -3.30 10.78 -14.18
C HIS A 14 -3.73 10.02 -12.92
N ILE A 15 -4.90 10.34 -12.35
CA ILE A 15 -5.42 9.61 -11.20
C ILE A 15 -5.85 8.19 -11.58
N GLN A 16 -6.43 8.00 -12.76
CA GLN A 16 -6.75 6.66 -13.26
C GLN A 16 -5.48 5.84 -13.54
N GLU A 17 -4.42 6.49 -14.04
CA GLU A 17 -3.10 5.86 -14.20
C GLU A 17 -2.53 5.42 -12.84
N LEU A 18 -2.54 6.32 -11.84
CA LEU A 18 -2.09 6.01 -10.48
C LEU A 18 -2.89 4.87 -9.85
N LEU A 19 -4.21 4.86 -10.01
CA LEU A 19 -5.06 3.77 -9.52
C LEU A 19 -4.70 2.44 -10.16
N THR A 20 -4.44 2.43 -11.47
CA THR A 20 -3.95 1.24 -12.18
C THR A 20 -2.64 0.74 -11.59
N VAL A 21 -1.68 1.64 -11.35
CA VAL A 21 -0.38 1.31 -10.74
C VAL A 21 -0.56 0.74 -9.34
N PHE A 22 -1.32 1.38 -8.46
CA PHE A 22 -1.52 0.90 -7.09
C PHE A 22 -2.25 -0.44 -7.02
N ARG A 23 -3.22 -0.68 -7.92
CA ARG A 23 -3.88 -1.99 -8.05
C ARG A 23 -2.89 -3.06 -8.51
N GLY A 24 -2.03 -2.76 -9.48
CA GLY A 24 -0.95 -3.67 -9.88
C GLY A 24 0.01 -4.00 -8.74
N HIS A 25 0.41 -2.99 -7.96
CA HIS A 25 1.23 -3.16 -6.75
C HIS A 25 0.53 -4.03 -5.69
N ARG A 26 -0.79 -3.96 -5.58
CA ARG A 26 -1.59 -4.77 -4.65
C ARG A 26 -1.71 -6.21 -5.12
N GLU A 27 -1.92 -6.44 -6.41
CA GLU A 27 -2.03 -7.79 -7.00
C GLU A 27 -0.70 -8.54 -6.91
N LYS A 28 0.41 -7.85 -7.18
CA LYS A 28 1.78 -8.37 -7.09
C LYS A 28 2.48 -7.93 -5.80
N ALA A 29 1.73 -7.86 -4.69
CA ALA A 29 2.23 -7.30 -3.44
C ALA A 29 3.43 -8.05 -2.88
N GLU A 30 3.55 -9.35 -3.13
CA GLU A 30 4.73 -10.13 -2.71
C GLU A 30 6.00 -9.70 -3.45
N GLU A 31 5.95 -9.64 -4.79
CA GLU A 31 7.09 -9.25 -5.63
C GLU A 31 7.53 -7.80 -5.35
N HIS A 32 6.59 -6.86 -5.31
CA HIS A 32 6.91 -5.44 -5.09
C HIS A 32 7.35 -5.15 -3.65
N PHE A 33 6.75 -5.81 -2.67
CA PHE A 33 7.12 -5.58 -1.28
C PHE A 33 8.50 -6.15 -0.95
N LYS A 34 8.91 -7.24 -1.61
CA LYS A 34 10.25 -7.82 -1.41
C LYS A 34 11.38 -6.83 -1.66
N GLY A 35 11.26 -6.01 -2.72
CA GLY A 35 12.23 -4.95 -3.01
C GLY A 35 12.30 -3.91 -1.89
N ILE A 36 11.12 -3.40 -1.49
CA ILE A 36 10.99 -2.44 -0.38
C ILE A 36 11.57 -3.01 0.92
N PHE A 37 11.25 -4.27 1.22
CA PHE A 37 11.71 -4.95 2.42
C PHE A 37 13.23 -5.13 2.41
N SER A 38 13.82 -5.45 1.25
CA SER A 38 15.28 -5.57 1.11
C SER A 38 15.99 -4.24 1.38
N GLU A 39 15.50 -3.13 0.82
CA GLU A 39 16.04 -1.79 1.09
C GLU A 39 15.94 -1.40 2.57
N VAL A 40 14.81 -1.73 3.20
CA VAL A 40 14.59 -1.48 4.63
C VAL A 40 15.50 -2.35 5.49
N GLN A 41 15.74 -3.61 5.09
CA GLN A 41 16.65 -4.54 5.76
C GLN A 41 18.10 -4.00 5.71
N GLU A 42 18.58 -3.58 4.54
CA GLU A 42 19.92 -2.99 4.38
C GLU A 42 20.09 -1.73 5.22
N LEU A 43 19.06 -0.88 5.27
CA LEU A 43 19.08 0.33 6.10
C LEU A 43 19.08 -0.02 7.60
N ALA A 44 18.28 -1.00 8.02
CA ALA A 44 18.21 -1.44 9.39
C ALA A 44 19.55 -2.04 9.86
N ASP A 45 20.17 -2.87 9.03
CA ASP A 45 21.49 -3.45 9.29
C ASP A 45 22.56 -2.34 9.41
N THR A 46 22.49 -1.30 8.56
CA THR A 46 23.39 -0.14 8.63
C THR A 46 23.23 0.65 9.94
N LEU A 47 22.02 0.69 10.48
CA LEU A 47 21.68 1.42 11.70
C LEU A 47 21.74 0.55 12.97
N ASP A 48 22.14 -0.72 12.86
CA ASP A 48 22.11 -1.72 13.94
C ASP A 48 20.70 -1.86 14.58
N ILE A 49 19.67 -1.81 13.73
CA ILE A 49 18.26 -1.97 14.11
C ILE A 49 17.80 -3.38 13.75
N ASP A 50 17.32 -4.10 14.75
CA ASP A 50 16.77 -5.43 14.60
C ASP A 50 15.28 -5.36 14.18
N LEU A 51 15.02 -5.64 12.90
CA LEU A 51 13.66 -5.73 12.35
C LEU A 51 12.98 -6.99 12.87
N ARG A 52 12.13 -6.85 13.88
CA ARG A 52 11.32 -7.95 14.42
C ARG A 52 9.84 -7.66 14.42
N ILE A 53 9.06 -8.72 14.30
CA ILE A 53 7.61 -8.66 14.48
C ILE A 53 7.30 -8.17 15.91
N PRO A 54 6.50 -7.09 16.08
CA PRO A 54 6.12 -6.60 17.39
C PRO A 54 5.44 -7.70 18.23
N ARG A 55 5.74 -7.75 19.52
CA ARG A 55 5.16 -8.74 20.44
C ARG A 55 3.65 -8.54 20.54
N ARG A 56 2.87 -9.41 19.89
CA ARG A 56 1.41 -9.46 20.02
C ARG A 56 1.03 -10.07 21.37
N SER A 57 0.99 -9.27 22.43
CA SER A 57 0.26 -9.63 23.64
C SER A 57 -1.24 -9.59 23.31
N ASN A 58 -1.97 -10.69 23.56
CA ASN A 58 -3.46 -10.79 23.63
C ASN A 58 -4.21 -11.59 22.55
N LEU A 59 -3.56 -12.30 21.61
CA LEU A 59 -4.27 -13.25 20.74
C LEU A 59 -3.87 -14.69 21.08
N GLN A 60 -4.82 -15.50 21.56
CA GLN A 60 -4.64 -16.95 21.63
C GLN A 60 -4.21 -17.45 20.25
N ARG A 61 -3.00 -18.01 20.17
CA ARG A 61 -2.52 -18.69 18.97
C ARG A 61 -3.41 -19.91 18.77
N ASN A 62 -4.14 -19.96 17.66
CA ASN A 62 -4.53 -21.24 17.12
C ASN A 62 -3.21 -21.92 16.69
N SER A 63 -2.77 -22.90 17.47
CA SER A 63 -1.40 -23.44 17.50
C SER A 63 -0.90 -24.10 16.22
N ASN A 64 -1.70 -24.09 15.14
CA ASN A 64 -1.43 -24.80 13.90
C ASN A 64 -1.03 -23.89 12.73
N ALA A 65 -1.07 -22.56 12.88
CA ALA A 65 -0.55 -21.64 11.86
C ALA A 65 0.93 -21.37 12.13
N GLY A 66 1.80 -21.60 11.13
CA GLY A 66 3.21 -21.26 11.20
C GLY A 66 3.41 -19.78 11.52
N VAL A 67 4.51 -19.44 12.19
CA VAL A 67 4.88 -18.04 12.42
C VAL A 67 5.23 -17.43 11.05
N PRO A 68 4.54 -16.38 10.59
CA PRO A 68 4.88 -15.72 9.34
C PRO A 68 6.27 -15.10 9.44
N THR A 69 6.97 -14.99 8.30
CA THR A 69 8.23 -14.23 8.24
C THR A 69 7.97 -12.75 8.54
N GLU A 70 9.01 -12.00 8.92
CA GLU A 70 8.95 -10.55 9.14
C GLU A 70 8.40 -9.85 7.88
N GLU A 71 8.92 -10.23 6.71
CA GLU A 71 8.47 -9.72 5.41
C GLU A 71 6.96 -9.95 5.23
N GLU A 72 6.49 -11.19 5.44
CA GLU A 72 5.08 -11.53 5.29
C GLU A 72 4.21 -10.76 6.28
N TYR A 73 4.67 -10.62 7.52
CA TYR A 73 3.99 -9.86 8.56
C TYR A 73 3.79 -8.40 8.16
N PHE A 74 4.87 -7.70 7.77
CA PHE A 74 4.79 -6.28 7.42
C PHE A 74 4.03 -6.06 6.11
N ARG A 75 4.13 -6.99 5.16
CA ARG A 75 3.33 -6.96 3.93
C ARG A 75 1.84 -7.00 4.24
N GLN A 76 1.40 -7.94 5.08
CA GLN A 76 -0.01 -8.15 5.42
C GLN A 76 -0.55 -7.07 6.36
N SER A 77 0.26 -6.60 7.32
CA SER A 77 -0.19 -5.67 8.36
C SER A 77 -0.04 -4.19 8.01
N LEU A 78 0.87 -3.84 7.08
CA LEU A 78 1.14 -2.45 6.70
C LEU A 78 0.93 -2.21 5.20
N TYR A 79 1.67 -2.91 4.35
CA TYR A 79 1.72 -2.59 2.92
C TYR A 79 0.36 -2.76 2.21
N ILE A 80 -0.27 -3.93 2.36
CA ILE A 80 -1.58 -4.20 1.75
C ILE A 80 -2.67 -3.26 2.31
N PRO A 81 -2.83 -3.08 3.63
CA PRO A 81 -3.79 -2.14 4.19
C PRO A 81 -3.57 -0.70 3.71
N TYR A 82 -2.32 -0.26 3.57
CA TYR A 82 -1.97 1.08 3.09
C TYR A 82 -2.33 1.28 1.62
N LEU A 83 -2.04 0.30 0.76
CA LEU A 83 -2.47 0.34 -0.64
C LEU A 83 -4.00 0.40 -0.76
N ASN A 84 -4.71 -0.39 0.04
CA ASN A 84 -6.17 -0.38 0.07
C ASN A 84 -6.72 1.00 0.47
N SER A 85 -6.13 1.65 1.48
CA SER A 85 -6.58 2.95 1.95
C SER A 85 -6.33 4.05 0.91
N ILE A 86 -5.17 4.05 0.24
CA ILE A 86 -4.87 5.00 -0.85
C ILE A 86 -5.84 4.82 -2.01
N ILE A 87 -6.05 3.57 -2.45
CA ILE A 87 -6.97 3.26 -3.56
C ILE A 87 -8.37 3.77 -3.20
N SER A 88 -8.87 3.41 -2.02
CA SER A 88 -10.20 3.84 -1.56
C SER A 88 -10.32 5.37 -1.44
N TRP A 89 -9.27 6.04 -0.95
CA TRP A 89 -9.25 7.50 -0.84
C TRP A 89 -9.28 8.18 -2.21
N LEU A 90 -8.47 7.72 -3.17
CA LEU A 90 -8.45 8.24 -4.53
C LEU A 90 -9.78 8.00 -5.25
N GLU A 91 -10.34 6.80 -5.12
CA GLU A 91 -11.65 6.46 -5.71
C GLU A 91 -12.76 7.33 -5.12
N SER A 92 -12.80 7.51 -3.80
CA SER A 92 -13.80 8.36 -3.15
C SER A 92 -13.66 9.82 -3.57
N ARG A 93 -12.43 10.34 -3.62
CA ARG A 93 -12.16 11.75 -3.94
C ARG A 93 -12.47 12.10 -5.39
N PHE A 94 -12.25 11.16 -6.31
CA PHE A 94 -12.38 11.36 -7.75
C PHE A 94 -13.48 10.50 -8.38
N ALA A 95 -14.43 10.03 -7.57
CA ALA A 95 -15.59 9.31 -8.07
C ALA A 95 -16.33 10.17 -9.11
N PRO A 96 -16.90 9.56 -10.17
CA PRO A 96 -17.67 10.28 -11.18
C PRO A 96 -18.81 11.12 -10.59
N GLU A 97 -19.34 10.70 -9.44
CA GLU A 97 -20.39 11.36 -8.67
C GLU A 97 -19.95 12.72 -8.09
N SER A 98 -18.65 12.94 -7.89
CA SER A 98 -18.09 14.25 -7.51
C SER A 98 -18.16 15.31 -8.62
N LYS A 99 -18.52 14.92 -9.86
CA LYS A 99 -18.73 15.84 -10.98
C LYS A 99 -20.08 16.56 -10.94
N ALA A 100 -20.95 16.22 -10.00
CA ALA A 100 -22.31 16.74 -9.89
C ALA A 100 -22.50 17.65 -8.67
N VAL A 101 -21.66 18.67 -8.50
CA VAL A 101 -21.95 19.87 -7.68
C VAL A 101 -21.36 21.09 -8.35
#